data_AF-X5F3D4-F1
#
_entry.id   AF-X5F3D4-F1
#
_cell.length_a   1.000
_cell.length_b   1.000
_cell.length_c   1.000
_cell.angle_alpha   90.00
_cell.angle_beta   90.00
_cell.angle_gamma   90.00
#
_symmetry.space_group_name_H-M   'P 1'
#
loop_
_entity.id
_entity.type
_entity.pdbx_description
1 polymer ?
#
loop_
_entity_poly.entity_id
_entity_poly.type
_entity_poly.pdbx_seq_one_letter_code
_entity_poly.pdbx_strand_id
1 'polypeptide(L)'
;MKNDEFHIIVQNVDYPDFPQEIPTPNYTDWVKIKFKQFSYLKFVYGYATKSQDINIDNTLELGELKQDDEILDYGGALELIGGRYDFPTAFRIDIVCREIELEFLDQEGFN
;
A
#
# COMPACT_ATOMS: atom_id res chain seq x y z
N MET A 1 17.67 8.38 4.89
CA MET A 1 18.89 7.89 4.19
C MET A 1 18.83 8.45 2.77
N LYS A 2 19.75 8.14 1.85
CA LYS A 2 19.83 8.91 0.58
C LYS A 2 18.90 8.43 -0.55
N ASN A 3 17.98 7.50 -0.27
CA ASN A 3 16.91 7.05 -1.19
C ASN A 3 15.76 6.44 -0.36
N ASP A 4 15.00 7.27 0.35
CA ASP A 4 13.84 6.81 1.15
C ASP A 4 12.59 6.86 0.25
N GLU A 5 12.57 5.98 -0.76
CA GLU A 5 11.43 5.78 -1.66
C GLU A 5 10.83 4.40 -1.42
N PHE A 6 9.51 4.33 -1.28
CA PHE A 6 8.76 3.09 -1.17
C PHE A 6 7.70 3.07 -2.26
N HIS A 7 7.58 1.97 -3.01
CA HIS A 7 6.60 1.86 -4.09
C HIS A 7 5.75 0.62 -3.92
N ILE A 8 4.49 0.75 -4.32
CA ILE A 8 3.61 -0.38 -4.58
C ILE A 8 3.09 -0.30 -6.01
N ILE A 9 2.83 -1.46 -6.60
CA ILE A 9 2.12 -1.56 -7.87
C ILE A 9 0.82 -2.29 -7.59
N VAL A 10 -0.29 -1.65 -7.89
CA VAL A 10 -1.63 -2.12 -7.55
C VAL A 10 -2.56 -2.04 -8.76
N GLN A 11 -3.56 -2.90 -8.78
CA GLN A 11 -4.70 -2.86 -9.69
C GLN A 11 -5.98 -2.87 -8.85
N ASN A 12 -7.14 -2.53 -9.42
CA ASN A 12 -8.42 -2.49 -8.71
C ASN A 12 -8.40 -1.46 -7.57
N VAL A 13 -7.88 -0.27 -7.88
CA VAL A 13 -7.72 0.81 -6.89
C VAL A 13 -9.07 1.46 -6.64
N ASP A 14 -9.63 1.20 -5.46
CA ASP A 14 -10.72 2.03 -4.92
C ASP A 14 -10.10 3.35 -4.41
N TYR A 15 -10.30 4.41 -5.19
CA TYR A 15 -9.80 5.75 -4.88
C TYR A 15 -10.93 6.58 -4.27
N PRO A 16 -11.04 6.68 -2.92
CA PRO A 16 -11.98 7.61 -2.30
C PRO A 16 -11.60 9.05 -2.68
N ASP A 17 -12.51 10.01 -2.56
CA ASP A 17 -12.28 11.42 -2.95
C ASP A 17 -11.02 12.02 -2.25
N PHE A 18 -9.85 11.86 -2.88
CA PHE A 18 -8.58 12.50 -2.50
C PHE A 18 -8.57 13.97 -2.98
N PRO A 19 -7.64 14.81 -2.49
CA PRO A 19 -7.51 16.19 -2.96
C PRO A 19 -7.28 16.24 -4.48
N GLN A 20 -7.92 17.21 -5.14
CA GLN A 20 -8.09 17.36 -6.60
C GLN A 20 -6.80 17.43 -7.45
N GLU A 21 -5.63 17.39 -6.83
CA GLU A 21 -4.33 17.63 -7.46
C GLU A 21 -3.65 16.35 -7.99
N ILE A 22 -4.16 15.17 -7.63
CA ILE A 22 -3.62 13.87 -8.06
C ILE A 22 -4.57 13.23 -9.10
N PRO A 23 -4.07 12.72 -10.24
CA PRO A 23 -4.89 12.03 -11.23
C PRO A 23 -5.65 10.86 -10.61
N THR A 24 -6.98 10.80 -10.82
CA THR A 24 -7.81 9.68 -10.36
C THR A 24 -7.61 8.46 -11.27
N PRO A 25 -7.25 7.29 -10.75
CA PRO A 25 -7.08 6.10 -11.57
C PRO A 25 -8.42 5.48 -11.98
N ASN A 26 -8.49 4.86 -13.15
CA ASN A 26 -9.60 3.95 -13.45
C ASN A 26 -9.40 2.65 -12.66
N TYR A 27 -10.50 2.02 -12.28
CA TYR A 27 -10.47 0.77 -11.50
C TYR A 27 -9.61 -0.33 -12.15
N THR A 28 -9.60 -0.41 -13.48
CA THR A 28 -8.83 -1.42 -14.23
C THR A 28 -7.36 -1.08 -14.44
N ASP A 29 -6.95 0.16 -14.15
CA ASP A 29 -5.60 0.62 -14.40
C ASP A 29 -4.61 -0.06 -13.45
N TRP A 30 -3.43 -0.35 -13.98
CA TRP A 30 -2.29 -0.67 -13.13
C TRP A 30 -1.61 0.63 -12.74
N VAL A 31 -1.49 0.85 -11.44
CA VAL A 31 -0.98 2.10 -10.88
C VAL A 31 0.20 1.78 -9.99
N LYS A 32 1.34 2.38 -10.30
CA LYS A 32 2.48 2.43 -9.38
C LYS A 32 2.37 3.68 -8.53
N ILE A 33 2.19 3.49 -7.23
CA ILE A 33 2.16 4.56 -6.25
C ILE A 33 3.56 4.68 -5.66
N LYS A 34 4.16 5.87 -5.77
CA LYS A 34 5.49 6.16 -5.24
C LYS A 34 5.38 7.09 -4.04
N PHE A 35 5.85 6.63 -2.89
CA PHE A 35 5.94 7.42 -1.67
C PHE A 35 7.37 7.88 -1.48
N LYS A 36 7.62 9.17 -1.71
CA LYS A 36 8.97 9.74 -1.67
C LYS A 36 9.23 10.45 -0.35
N GLN A 37 10.48 10.36 0.09
CA GLN A 37 10.95 11.03 1.32
C GLN A 37 10.13 10.59 2.53
N PHE A 38 9.85 9.28 2.66
CA PHE A 38 9.09 8.77 3.80
C PHE A 38 9.92 8.90 5.09
N SER A 39 9.28 9.26 6.19
CA SER A 39 9.89 9.33 7.53
C SER A 39 9.48 8.18 8.43
N TYR A 40 8.36 7.53 8.11
CA TYR A 40 7.85 6.36 8.80
C TYR A 40 7.15 5.45 7.79
N LEU A 41 7.39 4.15 7.91
CA LEU A 41 6.71 3.10 7.15
C LEU A 41 6.46 1.92 8.07
N LYS A 42 5.21 1.49 8.15
CA LYS A 42 4.81 0.22 8.73
C LYS A 42 4.06 -0.60 7.70
N PHE A 43 4.72 -1.64 7.22
CA PHE A 43 4.17 -2.60 6.27
C PHE A 43 3.81 -3.90 7.00
N VAL A 44 2.55 -4.27 6.90
CA VAL A 44 1.90 -5.28 7.72
C VAL A 44 1.21 -6.23 6.73
N TYR A 45 1.58 -7.51 6.71
CA TYR A 45 1.04 -8.46 5.73
C TYR A 45 0.83 -9.86 6.30
N GLY A 46 -0.21 -10.54 5.81
CA GLY A 46 -0.61 -11.84 6.34
C GLY A 46 -1.76 -12.47 5.57
N TYR A 47 -2.47 -13.39 6.23
CA TYR A 47 -3.55 -14.14 5.59
C TYR A 47 -4.88 -13.40 5.74
N ALA A 48 -5.61 -13.22 4.63
CA ALA A 48 -7.01 -12.80 4.70
C ALA A 48 -7.85 -13.98 5.23
N THR A 49 -8.40 -13.86 6.44
CA THR A 49 -9.27 -14.89 7.03
C THR A 49 -10.71 -14.40 7.18
N LYS A 50 -11.68 -15.33 7.24
CA LYS A 50 -13.13 -15.02 7.33
C LYS A 50 -13.52 -14.31 8.63
N SER A 51 -12.81 -14.60 9.72
CA SER A 51 -12.81 -13.74 10.89
C SER A 51 -12.08 -12.48 10.47
N GLN A 52 -12.71 -11.32 10.61
CA GLN A 52 -12.09 -10.01 10.34
C GLN A 52 -10.80 -9.76 11.16
N ASP A 53 -10.46 -10.68 12.07
CA ASP A 53 -9.11 -10.92 12.54
C ASP A 53 -8.24 -11.40 11.36
N ILE A 54 -7.69 -10.43 10.64
CA ILE A 54 -6.54 -10.67 9.80
C ILE A 54 -5.45 -11.19 10.76
N ASN A 55 -5.11 -12.48 10.68
CA ASN A 55 -3.92 -13.01 11.34
C ASN A 55 -2.73 -12.42 10.57
N ILE A 56 -2.39 -11.18 10.93
CA ILE A 56 -1.25 -10.48 10.36
C ILE A 56 -0.04 -10.84 11.18
N ASP A 57 0.72 -11.79 10.65
CA ASP A 57 1.85 -12.36 11.38
C ASP A 57 3.16 -11.62 11.09
N ASN A 58 3.22 -10.80 10.04
CA ASN A 58 4.46 -10.18 9.59
C ASN A 58 4.35 -8.65 9.57
N THR A 59 5.34 -8.00 10.18
CA THR A 59 5.48 -6.54 10.20
C THR A 59 6.91 -6.15 9.84
N LEU A 60 7.05 -5.25 8.88
CA LEU A 60 8.27 -4.49 8.61
C LEU A 60 8.00 -3.04 9.02
N GLU A 61 8.79 -2.53 9.97
CA GLU A 61 8.64 -1.16 10.48
C GLU A 61 9.97 -0.41 10.34
N LEU A 62 9.92 0.77 9.74
CA LEU A 62 11.07 1.64 9.45
C LEU A 62 10.75 3.07 9.89
N GLY A 63 11.73 3.73 10.52
CA GLY A 63 11.59 5.10 11.00
C GLY A 63 10.87 5.19 12.35
N GLU A 64 10.45 6.40 12.72
CA GLU A 64 9.74 6.67 13.98
C GLU A 64 8.58 7.63 13.71
N LEU A 65 7.41 7.31 14.25
CA LEU A 65 6.21 8.15 14.18
C LEU A 65 6.31 9.31 15.18
N LYS A 66 6.03 10.53 14.74
CA LYS A 66 5.99 11.74 15.58
C LYS A 66 4.55 12.16 15.85
N GLN A 67 4.39 12.98 16.89
CA GLN A 67 3.08 13.40 17.38
C GLN A 67 2.21 14.11 16.33
N ASP A 68 2.83 14.88 15.42
CA ASP A 68 2.13 15.69 14.42
C ASP A 68 2.22 15.09 13.00
N ASP A 69 2.64 13.83 12.87
CA ASP A 69 2.73 13.19 11.57
C ASP A 69 1.33 12.87 11.02
N GLU A 70 1.12 13.18 9.75
CA GLU A 70 -0.05 12.76 9.00
C GLU A 70 0.19 11.37 8.39
N ILE A 71 -0.57 10.38 8.85
CA ILE A 71 -0.46 8.99 8.40
C ILE A 71 -1.41 8.76 7.24
N LEU A 72 -0.85 8.25 6.15
CA LEU A 72 -1.62 7.69 5.04
C LEU A 72 -1.71 6.17 5.23
N ASP A 73 -2.92 5.64 5.09
CA ASP A 73 -3.20 4.20 5.20
C ASP A 73 -3.60 3.65 3.82
N TYR A 74 -2.93 2.57 3.41
CA TYR A 74 -3.23 1.81 2.20
C TYR A 74 -3.33 0.33 2.53
N GLY A 75 -4.35 -0.35 2.02
CA GLY A 75 -4.50 -1.77 2.25
C GLY A 75 -5.18 -2.48 1.10
N GLY A 76 -5.07 -3.81 1.11
CA GLY A 76 -5.71 -4.67 0.12
C GLY A 76 -5.80 -6.10 0.60
N ALA A 77 -6.80 -6.82 0.11
CA ALA A 77 -6.96 -8.26 0.36
C ALA A 77 -7.41 -9.00 -0.90
N LEU A 78 -6.70 -10.08 -1.24
CA LEU A 78 -6.92 -10.93 -2.40
C LEU A 78 -7.71 -12.17 -1.96
N GLU A 79 -9.00 -11.95 -1.69
CA GLU A 79 -10.01 -12.93 -1.25
C GLU A 79 -9.69 -13.73 0.04
N LEU A 80 -10.73 -14.27 0.67
CA LEU A 80 -10.68 -15.06 1.90
C LEU A 80 -10.15 -16.50 1.66
N ILE A 81 -9.02 -16.62 0.97
CA ILE A 81 -8.40 -17.89 0.58
C ILE A 81 -6.98 -18.07 1.13
N GLY A 82 -6.39 -17.05 1.78
CA GLY A 82 -4.97 -17.05 2.17
C GLY A 82 -4.56 -18.25 3.02
N GLY A 83 -5.35 -18.59 4.04
CA GLY A 83 -5.05 -19.74 4.91
C GLY A 83 -5.12 -21.10 4.21
N ARG A 84 -5.70 -21.18 3.00
CA ARG A 84 -5.76 -22.42 2.20
C ARG A 84 -4.48 -22.67 1.40
N TYR A 85 -3.78 -21.61 1.03
CA TYR A 85 -2.63 -21.66 0.11
C TYR A 85 -1.30 -21.31 0.78
N ASP A 86 -1.31 -21.00 2.09
CA ASP A 86 -0.13 -20.61 2.85
C ASP A 86 0.66 -19.45 2.19
N PHE A 87 -0.07 -18.54 1.55
CA PHE A 87 0.45 -17.32 0.96
C PHE A 87 -0.22 -16.09 1.58
N PRO A 88 0.51 -15.00 1.88
CA PRO A 88 -0.11 -13.77 2.36
C PRO A 88 -1.07 -13.20 1.30
N THR A 89 -2.34 -13.06 1.67
CA THR A 89 -3.37 -12.49 0.78
C THR A 89 -3.92 -11.18 1.29
N ALA A 90 -3.37 -10.60 2.36
CA ALA A 90 -3.76 -9.28 2.85
C ALA A 90 -2.53 -8.45 3.21
N PHE A 91 -2.62 -7.15 3.02
CA PHE A 91 -1.64 -6.19 3.50
C PHE A 91 -2.27 -4.88 3.95
N ARG A 92 -1.53 -4.16 4.79
CA ARG A 92 -1.74 -2.79 5.24
C ARG A 92 -0.40 -2.05 5.24
N ILE A 93 -0.43 -0.79 4.86
CA ILE A 93 0.70 0.13 4.79
C ILE A 93 0.28 1.39 5.53
N ASP A 94 0.88 1.65 6.68
CA ASP A 94 0.83 2.97 7.31
C ASP A 94 2.11 3.71 6.92
N ILE A 95 2.00 4.89 6.31
CA ILE A 95 3.16 5.63 5.81
C ILE A 95 3.04 7.13 6.06
N VAL A 96 4.15 7.76 6.39
CA VAL A 96 4.30 9.22 6.47
C VAL A 96 5.32 9.63 5.41
N CYS A 97 4.91 10.41 4.43
CA CYS A 97 5.77 10.86 3.32
C CYS A 97 5.47 12.30 2.92
N ARG A 98 6.39 12.92 2.17
CA ARG A 98 6.23 14.31 1.71
C ARG A 98 5.62 14.44 0.33
N GLU A 99 5.79 13.44 -0.52
CA GLU A 99 5.36 13.48 -1.91
C GLU A 99 4.84 12.11 -2.33
N ILE A 100 3.71 12.11 -3.03
CA ILE A 100 3.12 10.95 -3.68
C ILE A 100 3.11 11.21 -5.18
N GLU A 101 3.62 10.27 -5.95
CA GLU A 101 3.53 10.28 -7.41
C GLU A 101 2.78 9.03 -7.88
N LEU A 102 1.87 9.21 -8.85
CA LEU A 102 1.22 8.11 -9.53
C LEU A 102 1.82 7.94 -10.93
N GLU A 103 2.22 6.71 -11.24
CA GLU A 103 2.65 6.30 -12.57
C GLU A 103 1.66 5.23 -13.08
N PHE A 104 0.99 5.53 -14.20
CA PHE A 104 0.07 4.62 -14.86
C PHE A 104 0.85 3.67 -15.76
N LEU A 105 0.66 2.37 -15.54
CA LEU A 105 1.39 1.32 -16.24
C LEU A 105 0.48 0.62 -17.25
N ASP A 106 1.03 0.38 -18.43
CA ASP A 106 0.43 -0.53 -19.40
C ASP A 106 0.65 -1.98 -18.92
N GLN A 107 -0.21 -2.92 -19.30
CA GLN A 107 -0.14 -4.32 -18.86
C GLN A 107 1.20 -5.03 -19.23
N GLU A 108 2.02 -4.42 -20.10
CA GLU A 108 3.35 -4.88 -20.50
C GLU A 108 4.49 -4.38 -19.58
N GLY A 109 4.21 -3.48 -18.63
CA GLY A 109 5.20 -2.81 -17.77
C GLY A 109 5.70 -3.61 -16.54
N PHE A 110 5.38 -4.90 -16.45
CA PHE A 110 5.74 -5.76 -15.31
C PHE A 110 7.07 -6.51 -15.44
N ASN A 111 7.79 -6.29 -16.55
CA ASN A 111 9.09 -6.92 -16.81
C ASN A 111 10.26 -6.10 -16.28
#